data_AF-A0A440N8J4-F1
#
_entry.id   AF-A0A440N8J4-F1
#
_cell.length_a   1.000
_cell.length_b   1.000
_cell.length_c   1.000
_cell.angle_alpha   90.00
_cell.angle_beta   90.00
_cell.angle_gamma   90.00
#
_symmetry.space_group_name_H-M   'P 1'
#
loop_
_entity.id
_entity.type
_entity.pdbx_description
1 polymer ?
#
loop_
_entity_poly.entity_id
_entity_poly.type
_entity_poly.pdbx_seq_one_letter_code
_entity_poly.pdbx_strand_id
1 'polypeptide(L)'
;YVKPYLKRQKNDAADAEAICEAVTRPTMRFVPVKSPEQQSVMMLHRVRLMLNRQRTQISNALRSHLSEFGVVAPIGRNGIEQLLV
;
A
#
# COMPACT_ATOMS: atom_id res chain seq x y z
N TYR A 1 6.04 3.70 19.56
CA TYR A 1 6.06 3.61 21.03
C TYR A 1 6.17 2.18 21.57
N VAL A 2 6.01 1.11 20.76
CA VAL A 2 6.06 -0.28 21.25
C VAL A 2 7.44 -0.95 21.11
N LYS A 3 8.24 -0.56 20.11
CA LYS A 3 9.53 -1.20 19.78
C LYS A 3 10.48 -1.43 20.98
N PRO A 4 10.61 -0.51 21.96
CA PRO A 4 11.47 -0.74 23.14
C PRO A 4 11.04 -1.90 24.05
N TYR A 5 9.77 -2.32 24.00
CA TYR A 5 9.22 -3.40 24.82
C TYR A 5 9.29 -4.77 24.12
N LEU A 6 9.78 -4.81 22.87
CA LEU A 6 9.88 -6.06 22.13
C LEU A 6 11.07 -6.88 22.60
N LYS A 7 10.80 -8.07 23.12
CA LYS A 7 11.82 -9.05 23.48
C LYS A 7 12.50 -9.62 22.22
N ARG A 8 13.70 -10.19 22.37
CA ARG A 8 14.40 -10.88 21.26
C ARG A 8 13.53 -12.04 20.73
N GLN A 9 13.81 -12.49 19.50
CA GLN A 9 13.04 -13.48 18.76
C GLN A 9 11.61 -13.02 18.44
N LYS A 10 11.47 -12.32 17.31
CA LYS A 10 10.18 -11.81 16.87
C LYS A 10 9.22 -12.96 16.56
N ASN A 11 8.14 -13.02 17.31
CA ASN A 11 6.99 -13.88 17.07
C ASN A 11 5.72 -13.16 17.56
N ASP A 12 4.55 -13.65 17.16
CA ASP A 12 3.28 -12.98 17.45
C ASP A 12 2.99 -12.88 18.96
N ALA A 13 3.43 -13.87 19.75
CA ALA A 13 3.27 -13.87 21.20
C ALA A 13 4.10 -12.76 21.86
N ALA A 14 5.36 -12.58 21.44
CA ALA A 14 6.25 -11.53 21.91
C ALA A 14 5.79 -10.14 21.46
N ASP A 15 5.24 -10.03 20.24
CA ASP A 15 4.64 -8.78 19.74
C ASP A 15 3.41 -8.40 20.58
N ALA A 16 2.53 -9.35 20.90
CA ALA A 16 1.36 -9.13 21.75
C ALA A 16 1.74 -8.73 23.18
N GLU A 17 2.72 -9.42 23.79
CA GLU A 17 3.23 -9.08 25.13
C GLU A 17 3.79 -7.65 25.16
N ALA A 18 4.60 -7.28 24.17
CA ALA A 18 5.17 -5.95 24.05
C ALA A 18 4.09 -4.86 23.91
N ILE A 19 3.01 -5.12 23.19
CA ILE A 19 1.86 -4.20 23.07
C ILE A 19 1.18 -4.02 24.42
N CYS A 20 0.88 -5.12 25.12
CA CYS A 20 0.25 -5.08 26.44
C CYS A 20 1.10 -4.31 27.45
N GLU A 21 2.42 -4.54 27.46
CA GLU A 21 3.32 -3.81 28.35
C GLU A 21 3.37 -2.31 27.99
N ALA A 22 3.52 -1.98 26.71
CA ALA A 22 3.63 -0.61 26.25
C ALA A 22 2.36 0.21 26.61
N VAL A 23 1.17 -0.39 26.47
CA VAL A 23 -0.12 0.28 26.76
C VAL A 23 -0.23 0.74 28.21
N THR A 24 0.45 0.09 29.15
CA THR A 24 0.41 0.48 30.59
C THR A 24 1.21 1.74 30.92
N ARG A 25 2.03 2.24 29.98
CA ARG A 25 2.95 3.35 30.26
C ARG A 25 2.19 4.67 30.33
N PRO A 26 2.42 5.51 31.37
CA PRO A 26 1.66 6.75 31.56
C PRO A 26 1.89 7.79 30.45
N THR A 27 3.03 7.71 29.77
CA THR A 27 3.37 8.56 28.62
C THR A 27 2.86 7.99 27.29
N MET A 28 2.12 6.89 27.29
CA MET A 28 1.61 6.29 26.06
C MET A 28 0.56 7.20 25.43
N ARG A 29 0.77 7.52 24.15
CA ARG A 29 -0.17 8.32 23.37
C ARG A 29 -1.17 7.41 22.66
N PHE A 30 -2.42 7.47 23.09
CA PHE A 30 -3.52 6.82 22.39
C PHE A 30 -3.95 7.64 21.17
N VAL A 31 -4.33 6.93 20.11
CA VAL A 31 -4.90 7.53 18.90
C VAL A 31 -6.40 7.23 18.94
N PRO A 32 -7.28 8.24 18.74
CA PRO A 32 -8.71 7.99 18.73
C PRO A 32 -9.10 7.04 17.60
N VAL A 33 -10.18 6.30 17.82
CA VAL A 33 -10.83 5.54 16.75
C VAL A 33 -11.29 6.52 15.68
N LYS A 34 -11.05 6.18 14.41
CA LYS A 34 -11.44 7.03 13.29
C LYS A 34 -12.95 7.13 13.21
N SER A 35 -13.46 8.32 12.90
CA SER A 35 -14.87 8.45 12.55
C SER A 35 -15.18 7.74 11.22
N PRO A 36 -16.43 7.34 10.96
CA PRO A 36 -16.83 6.78 9.67
C PRO A 36 -16.41 7.65 8.48
N GLU A 37 -16.47 8.98 8.62
CA GLU A 37 -16.09 9.95 7.59
C GLU A 37 -14.58 9.96 7.36
N GLN A 38 -13.77 9.89 8.42
CA GLN A 38 -12.31 9.78 8.28
C GLN A 38 -11.90 8.45 7.65
N GLN A 39 -12.58 7.36 8.00
CA GLN A 39 -12.34 6.05 7.42
C GLN A 39 -12.75 6.00 5.95
N SER A 40 -13.87 6.62 5.56
CA SER A 40 -14.33 6.65 4.17
C SER A 40 -13.35 7.40 3.26
N VAL A 41 -12.81 8.54 3.70
CA VAL A 41 -11.74 9.25 2.97
C VAL A 41 -10.51 8.36 2.79
N MET A 42 -10.09 7.63 3.82
CA MET A 42 -8.98 6.68 3.71
C MET A 42 -9.27 5.55 2.72
N MET A 43 -10.51 5.04 2.67
CA MET A 43 -10.93 4.04 1.69
C MET A 43 -10.81 4.57 0.26
N LEU A 44 -11.25 5.81 0.00
CA LEU A 44 -11.11 6.44 -1.32
C LEU A 44 -9.64 6.53 -1.77
N HIS A 45 -8.74 6.93 -0.86
CA HIS A 45 -7.31 6.95 -1.16
C HIS A 45 -6.75 5.55 -1.49
N ARG A 46 -7.18 4.51 -0.77
CA ARG A 46 -6.77 3.13 -1.05
C ARG A 46 -7.29 2.63 -2.39
N VAL A 47 -8.55 2.90 -2.71
CA VAL A 47 -9.14 2.56 -4.01
C VAL A 47 -8.38 3.24 -5.14
N ARG A 48 -8.10 4.54 -5.03
CA ARG A 48 -7.29 5.28 -6.01
C ARG A 48 -5.90 4.67 -6.18
N LEU A 49 -5.23 4.32 -5.09
CA LEU A 49 -3.91 3.68 -5.13
C LEU A 49 -3.96 2.32 -5.83
N MET A 50 -4.97 1.51 -5.55
CA MET A 50 -5.18 0.20 -6.18
C MET A 50 -5.39 0.35 -7.68
N LEU A 51 -6.31 1.22 -8.10
CA LEU A 51 -6.62 1.45 -9.51
C LEU A 51 -5.41 2.02 -10.27
N ASN A 52 -4.63 2.91 -9.65
CA ASN A 52 -3.39 3.41 -10.26
C ASN A 52 -2.37 2.30 -10.50
N ARG A 53 -2.19 1.38 -9.54
CA ARG A 53 -1.28 0.24 -9.69
C ARG A 53 -1.76 -0.72 -10.78
N GLN A 54 -3.05 -1.06 -10.79
CA GLN A 54 -3.66 -1.90 -11.81
C GLN A 54 -3.52 -1.29 -13.21
N ARG A 55 -3.77 0.02 -13.36
CA ARG A 55 -3.58 0.74 -14.63
C ARG A 55 -2.13 0.62 -15.13
N THR A 56 -1.14 0.82 -14.26
CA THR A 56 0.27 0.68 -14.62
C THR A 56 0.61 -0.77 -14.99
N GLN A 57 0.09 -1.75 -14.25
CA GLN A 57 0.29 -3.18 -14.54
C GLN A 57 -0.25 -3.55 -15.92
N ILE A 58 -1.49 -3.17 -16.24
CA ILE A 58 -2.12 -3.43 -17.54
C ILE A 58 -1.35 -2.71 -18.65
N SER A 59 -0.94 -1.47 -18.43
CA SER A 59 -0.14 -0.71 -19.41
C SER A 59 1.18 -1.40 -19.72
N ASN A 60 1.85 -1.96 -18.71
CA ASN A 60 3.10 -2.69 -18.89
C ASN A 60 2.89 -4.04 -19.59
N ALA A 61 1.84 -4.77 -19.23
CA ALA A 61 1.49 -6.03 -19.89
C ALA A 61 1.19 -5.83 -21.37
N LEU A 62 0.35 -4.85 -21.72
CA LEU A 62 0.04 -4.50 -23.11
C LEU A 62 1.31 -4.21 -23.93
N ARG A 63 2.20 -3.37 -23.38
CA ARG A 63 3.46 -3.03 -24.03
C ARG A 63 4.36 -4.26 -24.23
N SER A 64 4.44 -5.13 -23.22
CA SER A 64 5.20 -6.38 -23.31
C SER A 64 4.68 -7.26 -24.44
N HIS A 65 3.38 -7.52 -24.47
CA HIS A 65 2.77 -8.37 -25.50
C HIS A 65 2.92 -7.80 -26.91
N LEU A 66 2.72 -6.48 -27.10
CA LEU A 66 2.90 -5.86 -28.42
C LEU A 66 4.36 -5.85 -28.88
N SER A 67 5.31 -5.74 -27.94
CA SER A 67 6.73 -5.81 -28.27
C SER A 67 7.17 -7.17 -28.81
N GLU A 68 6.48 -8.26 -28.43
CA GLU A 68 6.71 -9.60 -28.99
C GLU A 68 6.41 -9.66 -30.50
N PHE A 69 5.54 -8.76 -30.99
CA PHE A 69 5.21 -8.60 -32.41
C PHE A 69 5.97 -7.44 -33.09
N GLY A 70 6.99 -6.89 -32.44
CA GLY A 70 7.79 -5.78 -32.96
C GLY A 70 7.13 -4.40 -32.87
N VAL A 71 5.95 -4.29 -32.25
CA VAL A 71 5.27 -3.01 -32.02
C VAL A 71 5.74 -2.41 -30.70
N VAL A 72 6.62 -1.40 -30.78
CA VAL A 72 7.27 -0.79 -29.61
C VAL A 72 6.78 0.64 -29.42
N ALA A 73 6.45 1.00 -28.18
CA ALA A 73 6.08 2.36 -27.80
C ALA A 73 6.77 2.81 -26.50
N PRO A 74 6.94 4.13 -26.26
CA PRO A 74 7.53 4.66 -25.04
C PRO A 74 6.78 4.27 -23.75
N ILE A 75 7.45 4.37 -22.61
CA ILE A 75 6.82 4.22 -21.29
C ILE A 75 5.93 5.43 -21.01
N GLY A 76 4.82 5.19 -20.30
CA GLY A 76 3.89 6.22 -19.86
C GLY A 76 2.63 6.29 -20.70
N ARG A 77 1.75 7.23 -20.36
CA ARG A 77 0.39 7.32 -20.93
C ARG A 77 0.40 7.56 -22.43
N ASN A 78 1.23 8.51 -22.90
CA ASN A 78 1.28 8.88 -24.31
C ASN A 78 1.75 7.71 -25.18
N GLY A 79 2.68 6.89 -24.69
CA GLY A 79 3.12 5.69 -25.40
C GLY A 79 2.02 4.62 -25.49
N ILE A 80 1.17 4.49 -24.46
CA ILE A 80 0.00 3.59 -24.54
C ILE A 80 -1.05 4.12 -25.52
N GLU A 81 -1.29 5.42 -25.57
CA GLU A 81 -2.24 6.03 -26.52
C GLU A 81 -1.82 5.75 -27.98
N GLN A 82 -0.53 5.65 -28.28
CA GLN A 82 -0.02 5.24 -29.60
C GLN A 82 -0.30 3.77 -29.96
N LEU A 83 -0.54 2.90 -28.96
CA LEU A 83 -0.80 1.47 -29.16
C LEU A 83 -2.30 1.14 -29.27
N LEU A 84 -3.19 2.10 -28.95
CA LEU A 84 -4.64 1.90 -28.90
C LEU A 84 -5.37 2.42 -30.16
N VAL A 85 -4.65 2.55 -31.28
CA VAL A 85 -5.19 2.98 -32.58
C VAL A 85 -6.18 1.96 -33.14
#